data_AF-A0A645FQC1-F1
#
_entry.id   AF-A0A645FQC1-F1
#
_cell.length_a   1.000
_cell.length_b   1.000
_cell.length_c   1.000
_cell.angle_alpha   90.00
_cell.angle_beta   90.00
_cell.angle_gamma   90.00
#
_symmetry.space_group_name_H-M   'P 1'
#
loop_
_entity.id
_entity.type
_entity.pdbx_description
1 polymer ?
#
loop_
_entity_poly.entity_id
_entity_poly.type
_entity_poly.pdbx_seq_one_letter_code
_entity_poly.pdbx_strand_id
1 'polypeptide(L)'
;MPGDRLYVNELFKVKDAQRGDILVFKSDELDEKRLVKRLIGLPGDTVEVKADGSVYVNGELLEEPYVTKAESEAKTFNVPDKSYLFFGDNRPISYDARYWDNPYITESKIIGEVMFRFFPFNRLGKVE
;
A
#
# COMPACT_ATOMS: atom_id res chain seq x y z
N MET A 1 -13.34 -2.77 -1.90
CA MET A 1 -14.00 -3.66 -2.89
C MET A 1 -14.51 -2.85 -4.07
N PRO A 2 -14.68 -3.44 -5.27
CA PRO A 2 -15.31 -2.76 -6.39
C PRO A 2 -16.65 -2.14 -5.98
N GLY A 3 -16.88 -0.88 -6.38
CA GLY A 3 -18.08 -0.12 -6.03
C GLY A 3 -18.05 0.60 -4.68
N ASP A 4 -17.03 0.39 -3.84
CA ASP A 4 -16.86 1.17 -2.61
C ASP A 4 -16.57 2.65 -2.95
N ARG A 5 -17.14 3.55 -2.14
CA ARG A 5 -16.76 4.98 -2.16
C ARG A 5 -16.10 5.33 -0.83
N LEU A 6 -14.94 5.95 -0.94
CA LEU A 6 -14.02 6.21 0.17
C LEU A 6 -13.96 7.71 0.45
N TYR A 7 -13.89 8.08 1.72
CA TYR A 7 -13.52 9.41 2.13
C TYR A 7 -12.00 9.48 2.27
N VAL A 8 -11.38 10.44 1.57
CA VAL A 8 -9.93 10.63 1.54
C VAL A 8 -9.60 11.98 2.16
N ASN A 9 -8.70 11.98 3.13
CA ASN A 9 -8.17 13.21 3.72
C ASN A 9 -6.96 13.69 2.91
N GLU A 10 -7.14 14.71 2.07
CA GLU A 10 -6.04 15.33 1.30
C GLU A 10 -5.26 16.39 2.11
N LEU A 11 -5.72 16.78 3.30
CA LEU A 11 -4.94 17.61 4.23
C LEU A 11 -3.90 16.79 5.02
N PHE A 12 -3.87 15.48 4.78
CA PHE A 12 -2.90 14.55 5.29
C PHE A 12 -1.47 14.98 4.93
N LYS A 13 -0.57 14.88 5.91
CA LYS A 13 0.86 15.09 5.69
C LYS A 13 1.51 13.74 5.53
N VAL A 14 2.05 13.47 4.35
CA VAL A 14 2.68 12.19 4.02
C VAL A 14 3.79 11.76 4.98
N LYS A 15 4.52 12.72 5.57
CA LYS A 15 5.53 12.43 6.60
C LYS A 15 4.98 11.85 7.91
N ASP A 16 3.67 11.99 8.14
CA ASP A 16 2.97 11.47 9.31
C ASP A 16 2.34 10.09 8.98
N ALA A 17 2.54 9.58 7.75
CA ALA A 17 2.08 8.26 7.33
C ALA A 17 2.65 7.16 8.22
N GLN A 18 1.80 6.20 8.56
CA GLN A 18 2.15 5.04 9.34
C GLN A 18 2.04 3.78 8.47
N ARG A 19 2.89 2.80 8.76
CA ARG A 19 2.78 1.49 8.13
C ARG A 19 1.39 0.92 8.41
N GLY A 20 0.74 0.40 7.38
CA GLY A 20 -0.64 -0.08 7.44
C GLY A 20 -1.68 0.93 6.96
N ASP A 21 -1.34 2.21 6.82
CA ASP A 21 -2.25 3.22 6.25
C ASP A 21 -2.62 2.85 4.82
N ILE A 22 -3.86 3.17 4.44
CA ILE A 22 -4.34 3.00 3.07
C ILE A 22 -4.29 4.36 2.40
N LEU A 23 -3.38 4.52 1.44
CA LEU A 23 -3.15 5.80 0.79
C LEU A 23 -3.62 5.78 -0.66
N VAL A 24 -4.02 6.96 -1.12
CA VAL A 24 -4.32 7.23 -2.52
C VAL A 24 -3.13 7.97 -3.13
N PHE A 25 -2.67 7.53 -4.29
CA PHE A 25 -1.56 8.16 -5.01
C PHE A 25 -1.72 8.00 -6.53
N LYS A 26 -0.93 8.75 -7.29
CA LYS A 26 -0.80 8.57 -8.74
C LYS A 26 0.40 7.69 -9.08
N SER A 27 0.26 6.88 -10.11
CA SER A 27 1.32 6.01 -10.62
C SER A 27 1.76 6.46 -12.01
N ASP A 28 3.00 6.93 -12.14
CA ASP A 28 3.56 7.42 -13.41
C ASP A 28 3.68 6.29 -14.42
N GLU A 29 4.07 5.09 -13.96
CA GLU A 29 4.13 3.86 -14.75
C GLU A 29 2.78 3.44 -15.32
N LEU A 30 1.67 3.90 -14.72
CA LEU A 30 0.31 3.56 -15.10
C LEU A 30 -0.47 4.79 -15.58
N ASP A 31 0.20 5.66 -16.35
CA ASP A 31 -0.42 6.82 -17.00
C ASP A 31 -1.17 7.73 -16.00
N GLU A 32 -0.49 8.06 -14.89
CA GLU A 32 -1.01 8.91 -13.81
C GLU A 32 -2.29 8.38 -13.15
N LYS A 33 -2.58 7.08 -13.30
CA LYS A 33 -3.75 6.45 -12.69
C LYS A 33 -3.72 6.56 -11.18
N ARG A 34 -4.86 6.94 -10.60
CA ARG A 34 -5.08 6.93 -9.15
C ARG A 34 -5.21 5.50 -8.65
N LEU A 35 -4.38 5.12 -7.69
CA LEU A 35 -4.40 3.82 -7.03
C LEU A 35 -4.72 4.00 -5.55
N VAL A 36 -5.29 2.94 -4.97
CA VAL A 36 -5.52 2.81 -3.53
C VAL A 36 -4.84 1.54 -3.09
N LYS A 37 -3.82 1.66 -2.24
CA LYS A 37 -3.02 0.53 -1.75
C LYS A 37 -2.61 0.77 -0.31
N ARG A 38 -2.18 -0.29 0.37
CA ARG A 38 -1.69 -0.21 1.73
C ARG A 38 -0.19 0.09 1.76
N LEU A 39 0.19 1.00 2.63
CA LEU A 39 1.58 1.37 2.89
C LEU A 39 2.28 0.26 3.67
N ILE A 40 3.32 -0.33 3.07
CA ILE A 40 4.09 -1.43 3.64
C ILE A 40 5.48 -0.96 4.07
N GLY A 41 6.16 -0.18 3.24
CA GLY A 41 7.51 0.33 3.51
C GLY A 41 7.56 1.84 3.54
N LEU A 42 8.10 2.38 4.64
CA LEU A 42 8.41 3.78 4.85
C LEU A 42 9.82 4.11 4.31
N PRO A 43 10.15 5.41 4.12
CA PRO A 43 11.50 5.81 3.75
C PRO A 43 12.57 5.18 4.64
N GLY A 44 13.57 4.54 4.04
CA GLY A 44 14.67 3.87 4.75
C GLY A 44 14.40 2.43 5.18
N ASP A 45 13.17 1.91 5.02
CA ASP A 45 12.87 0.52 5.35
C ASP A 45 13.53 -0.46 4.35
N THR A 46 13.94 -1.62 4.89
CA THR A 46 14.17 -2.82 4.09
C THR A 46 12.95 -3.73 4.21
N VAL A 47 12.25 -3.98 3.11
CA VAL A 47 11.09 -4.88 3.05
C VAL A 47 11.47 -6.15 2.30
N GLU A 48 11.26 -7.31 2.92
CA GLU A 48 11.52 -8.62 2.32
C GLU A 48 10.21 -9.40 2.17
N VAL A 49 9.95 -9.87 0.97
CA VAL A 49 8.88 -10.83 0.68
C VAL A 49 9.52 -12.20 0.52
N LYS A 50 9.06 -13.20 1.28
CA LYS A 50 9.51 -14.59 1.16
C LYS A 50 8.62 -15.37 0.18
N ALA A 51 9.09 -16.55 -0.22
CA ALA A 51 8.40 -17.39 -1.21
C ALA A 51 6.98 -17.81 -0.79
N ASP A 52 6.76 -18.00 0.51
CA ASP A 52 5.46 -18.31 1.12
C ASP A 52 4.52 -17.09 1.23
N GLY A 53 4.96 -15.93 0.75
CA GLY A 53 4.22 -14.67 0.79
C GLY A 53 4.34 -13.90 2.11
N SER A 54 5.11 -14.40 3.09
CA SER A 54 5.36 -13.65 4.32
C SER A 54 6.18 -12.40 4.04
N VAL A 55 5.83 -11.31 4.72
CA VAL A 55 6.49 -10.00 4.56
C VAL A 55 7.22 -9.67 5.84
N TYR A 56 8.49 -9.33 5.73
CA TYR A 56 9.31 -8.83 6.82
C TYR A 56 9.67 -7.38 6.54
N VAL A 57 9.72 -6.56 7.56
CA VAL A 57 10.24 -5.20 7.43
C VAL A 57 11.30 -4.96 8.50
N ASN A 58 12.49 -4.56 8.07
CA ASN A 58 13.67 -4.41 8.91
C ASN A 58 13.97 -5.68 9.74
N GLY A 59 13.71 -6.85 9.16
CA GLY A 59 13.93 -8.16 9.78
C GLY A 59 12.77 -8.67 10.67
N GLU A 60 11.75 -7.85 10.93
CA GLU A 60 10.60 -8.25 11.75
C GLU A 60 9.41 -8.69 10.89
N LEU A 61 8.75 -9.79 11.26
CA LEU A 61 7.55 -10.26 10.56
C LEU A 61 6.44 -9.21 10.65
N LEU A 62 5.91 -8.80 9.51
CA LEU A 62 4.74 -7.93 9.44
C LEU A 62 3.47 -8.77 9.63
N GLU A 63 2.70 -8.46 10.67
CA GLU A 63 1.40 -9.08 10.91
C GLU A 63 0.34 -8.47 9.99
N GLU A 64 -0.26 -9.31 9.14
CA GLU A 64 -1.16 -8.87 8.07
C GLU A 64 -2.51 -9.59 8.14
N PRO A 65 -3.33 -9.38 9.19
CA PRO A 65 -4.64 -10.05 9.30
C PRO A 65 -5.64 -9.61 8.22
N TYR A 66 -5.35 -8.51 7.53
CA TYR A 66 -6.16 -7.91 6.47
C TYR A 66 -5.92 -8.50 5.07
N VAL A 67 -4.92 -9.36 4.88
CA VAL A 67 -4.56 -9.86 3.53
C VAL A 67 -5.08 -11.26 3.24
N THR A 68 -5.46 -11.47 1.99
CA THR A 68 -5.54 -12.83 1.44
C THR A 68 -4.12 -13.30 1.14
N LYS A 69 -3.58 -14.23 1.93
CA LYS A 69 -2.22 -14.76 1.73
C LYS A 69 -2.12 -15.53 0.41
N ALA A 70 -0.96 -15.42 -0.23
CA ALA A 70 -0.59 -16.11 -1.46
C ALA A 70 0.92 -16.26 -1.52
N GLU A 71 1.41 -17.31 -2.16
CA GLU A 71 2.81 -17.43 -2.53
C GLU A 71 3.22 -16.24 -3.41
N SER A 72 4.49 -15.86 -3.32
CA SER A 72 5.06 -14.73 -4.06
C SER A 72 6.48 -15.07 -4.49
N GLU A 73 6.96 -14.43 -5.54
CA GLU A 73 8.40 -14.43 -5.79
C GLU A 73 9.11 -13.75 -4.61
N ALA A 74 10.21 -14.37 -4.17
CA ALA A 74 11.02 -13.80 -3.11
C ALA A 74 11.71 -12.53 -3.63
N LYS A 75 11.52 -11.40 -2.94
CA LYS A 75 12.01 -10.09 -3.38
C LYS A 75 12.36 -9.22 -2.19
N THR A 76 13.40 -8.41 -2.34
CA THR A 76 13.83 -7.45 -1.32
C THR A 76 13.75 -6.04 -1.90
N PHE A 77 13.19 -5.13 -1.12
CA PHE A 77 13.03 -3.72 -1.45
C PHE A 77 13.80 -2.90 -0.42
N ASN A 78 14.62 -1.97 -0.89
CA ASN A 78 15.26 -0.96 -0.04
C ASN A 78 14.60 0.36 -0.37
N VAL A 79 13.69 0.80 0.49
CA VAL A 79 12.82 1.94 0.23
C VAL A 79 13.66 3.21 0.29
N PRO A 80 13.81 3.95 -0.83
CA PRO A 80 14.62 5.16 -0.85
C PRO A 80 14.04 6.26 0.04
N ASP A 81 14.86 7.25 0.36
CA ASP A 81 14.39 8.48 1.00
C ASP A 81 13.22 9.09 0.22
N LYS A 82 12.24 9.64 0.96
CA LYS A 82 11.04 10.29 0.42
C LYS A 82 10.20 9.40 -0.51
N SER A 83 10.37 8.09 -0.42
CA SER A 83 9.65 7.12 -1.21
C SER A 83 8.97 6.09 -0.32
N TYR A 84 7.93 5.47 -0.86
CA TYR A 84 7.05 4.58 -0.11
C TYR A 84 6.74 3.34 -0.94
N LEU A 85 6.61 2.20 -0.26
CA LEU A 85 6.32 0.90 -0.88
C LEU A 85 4.90 0.48 -0.56
N PHE A 86 4.13 0.11 -1.59
CA PHE A 86 2.70 -0.17 -1.46
C PHE A 86 2.33 -1.54 -1.99
N PHE A 87 1.55 -2.31 -1.21
CA PHE A 87 0.93 -3.57 -1.65
C PHE A 87 -0.59 -3.48 -1.60
N GLY A 88 -1.26 -4.32 -2.40
CA GLY A 88 -2.70 -4.52 -2.26
C GLY A 88 -3.02 -5.70 -1.34
N ASP A 89 -4.12 -5.58 -0.60
CA ASP A 89 -4.51 -6.58 0.38
C ASP A 89 -4.98 -7.91 -0.26
N ASN A 90 -5.52 -7.85 -1.47
CA ASN A 90 -5.80 -9.04 -2.28
C ASN A 90 -4.52 -9.49 -3.01
N ARG A 91 -3.58 -10.06 -2.24
CA ARG A 91 -2.22 -10.38 -2.70
C ARG A 91 -2.14 -11.16 -4.00
N PRO A 92 -2.94 -12.21 -4.26
CA PRO A 92 -2.81 -13.01 -5.47
C PRO A 92 -3.13 -12.26 -6.76
N ILE A 93 -3.93 -11.20 -6.72
CA ILE A 93 -4.41 -10.50 -7.94
C ILE A 93 -4.01 -9.02 -7.97
N SER A 94 -3.30 -8.54 -6.96
CA SER A 94 -2.92 -7.15 -6.87
C SER A 94 -1.68 -6.88 -7.73
N TYR A 95 -1.86 -6.12 -8.81
CA TYR A 95 -0.75 -5.46 -9.48
C TYR A 95 -0.28 -4.28 -8.60
N ASP A 96 0.86 -4.45 -7.95
CA ASP A 96 1.48 -3.54 -7.00
C ASP A 96 3.01 -3.59 -7.09
N ALA A 97 3.72 -2.98 -6.14
CA ALA A 97 5.19 -2.83 -6.17
C ALA A 97 5.97 -4.14 -6.34
N ARG A 98 5.35 -5.30 -6.05
CA ARG A 98 5.94 -6.61 -6.36
C ARG A 98 6.21 -6.80 -7.85
N TYR A 99 5.40 -6.19 -8.71
CA TYR A 99 5.36 -6.40 -10.16
C TYR A 99 5.63 -5.14 -11.00
N TRP A 100 5.75 -3.96 -10.38
CA TRP A 100 6.10 -2.72 -11.08
C TRP A 100 7.58 -2.69 -11.44
N ASP A 101 7.90 -2.03 -12.56
CA ASP A 101 9.27 -1.73 -12.95
C ASP A 101 9.90 -0.75 -11.96
N ASN A 102 9.14 0.27 -11.55
CA ASN A 102 9.51 1.22 -10.50
C ASN A 102 8.64 0.98 -9.25
N PRO A 103 9.11 0.20 -8.26
CA PRO A 103 8.26 -0.27 -7.16
C PRO A 103 7.88 0.82 -6.15
N TYR A 104 8.54 1.97 -6.18
CA TYR A 104 8.40 3.01 -5.16
C TYR A 104 7.57 4.19 -5.67
N ILE A 105 6.77 4.76 -4.78
CA ILE A 105 6.00 5.97 -5.02
C ILE A 105 6.61 7.10 -4.21
N THR A 106 6.92 8.22 -4.86
CA THR A 106 7.52 9.38 -4.22
C THR A 106 6.49 10.18 -3.41
N GLU A 107 6.96 10.90 -2.38
CA GLU A 107 6.12 11.70 -1.49
C GLU A 107 5.18 12.66 -2.24
N SER A 108 5.61 13.20 -3.38
CA SER A 108 4.86 14.16 -4.19
C SER A 108 3.71 13.55 -4.98
N LYS A 109 3.67 12.22 -5.12
CA LYS A 109 2.62 11.49 -5.84
C LYS A 109 1.48 11.03 -4.93
N ILE A 110 1.67 11.11 -3.62
CA ILE A 110 0.66 10.75 -2.62
C ILE A 110 -0.36 11.90 -2.51
N ILE A 111 -1.64 11.54 -2.65
CA ILE A 111 -2.79 12.46 -2.67
C ILE A 111 -3.38 12.60 -1.26
N GLY A 112 -3.53 11.48 -0.54
CA GLY A 112 -4.14 11.52 0.78
C GLY A 112 -4.40 10.14 1.38
N GLU A 113 -4.89 10.15 2.61
CA GLU A 113 -5.17 8.96 3.41
C GLU A 113 -6.65 8.58 3.35
N VAL A 114 -6.95 7.30 3.17
CA VAL A 114 -8.31 6.76 3.24
C VAL A 114 -8.74 6.66 4.70
N MET A 115 -9.68 7.50 5.13
CA MET A 115 -10.14 7.51 6.52
C MET A 115 -11.24 6.47 6.78
N PHE A 116 -12.20 6.36 5.86
CA PHE A 116 -13.33 5.43 5.97
C PHE A 116 -14.02 5.20 4.63
N ARG A 117 -14.72 4.07 4.54
CA ARG A 117 -15.67 3.77 3.48
C ARG A 117 -17.02 4.36 3.84
N PHE A 118 -17.59 5.20 2.98
CA PHE A 118 -18.91 5.80 3.23
C PHE A 118 -20.04 5.15 2.43
N PHE A 119 -19.72 4.40 1.37
CA PHE A 119 -20.69 3.64 0.57
C PHE A 119 -20.10 2.29 0.15
N PRO A 120 -20.90 1.20 0.09
CA PRO A 120 -22.32 1.13 0.45
C PRO A 120 -22.55 1.25 1.97
N PHE A 121 -23.72 1.76 2.35
CA PHE A 121 -24.01 2.12 3.75
C PHE A 121 -24.01 0.92 4.71
N ASN A 122 -24.31 -0.29 4.22
CA ASN A 122 -24.21 -1.53 5.00
C ASN A 122 -22.77 -1.94 5.33
N ARG A 123 -21.77 -1.26 4.76
CA ARG A 123 -20.35 -1.44 5.05
C ARG A 123 -19.68 -0.11 5.42
N LEU A 124 -20.44 0.87 5.90
CA LEU A 124 -19.92 2.13 6.43
C LEU A 124 -18.96 1.85 7.59
N GLY A 125 -17.75 2.40 7.55
CA GLY A 125 -16.76 2.22 8.60
C GLY A 125 -15.32 2.30 8.10
N LYS A 126 -14.38 1.95 8.99
CA LYS A 126 -12.95 1.87 8.63
C LYS A 126 -12.73 0.86 7.51
N VAL A 127 -11.69 1.10 6.72
CA VAL A 127 -11.21 0.13 5.74
C VAL A 127 -10.10 -0.63 6.42
N GLU A 128 -10.40 -1.87 6.79
CA GLU A 128 -9.45 -2.84 7.33
C GLU A 128 -9.20 -3.93 6.30
#